data_AF-A0AAP5Z258-F1
#
_entry.id   AF-A0AAP5Z258-F1
#
_cell.length_a   1.000
_cell.length_b   1.000
_cell.length_c   1.000
_cell.angle_alpha   90.00
_cell.angle_beta   90.00
_cell.angle_gamma   90.00
#
_symmetry.space_group_name_H-M   'P 1'
#
loop_
_entity.id
_entity.type
_entity.pdbx_description
1 polymer ?
#
loop_
_entity_poly.entity_id
_entity_poly.type
_entity_poly.pdbx_seq_one_letter_code
_entity_poly.pdbx_strand_id
1 'polypeptide(L)'
;GVSDAPVDDANKVVLAFKDVVLIPFDPETGEQTGDHILLDASESGALHQVDLMEYQGKNAKTIISEQQIAPGDYAMCVYAKDGRQLNDTSLSYVEKTDGSVKGLVVPSRGSCFGFKPDTSDQGRLKFSQKRQYVKVHTGHNSYVVEFDLRKGLADPVGQDHMNMNSNSVSLVNASDSGHITGTVSNVQYQACEADSAAWNAIHDVPAVHSVYLYAGSMDRSTMGDMGATAPLNAPVAVANVNESQDEEGNTTYSY
;
A
#
# COMPACT_ATOMS: atom_id res chain seq x y z
N GLY A 1 -11.65 19.11 29.69
CA GLY A 1 -12.36 18.05 28.96
C GLY A 1 -11.44 17.57 27.86
N VAL A 2 -11.46 16.27 27.59
CA VAL A 2 -10.75 15.66 26.47
C VAL A 2 -11.78 15.56 25.35
N SER A 3 -11.50 16.15 24.18
CA SER A 3 -12.33 16.03 22.99
C SER A 3 -11.97 14.74 22.26
N ASP A 4 -12.97 14.03 21.73
CA ASP A 4 -12.77 12.91 20.81
C ASP A 4 -12.10 13.41 19.52
N ALA A 5 -11.40 12.54 18.79
CA ALA A 5 -10.69 12.98 17.60
C ALA A 5 -11.70 13.38 16.52
N PRO A 6 -11.46 14.43 15.70
CA PRO A 6 -12.46 14.93 14.74
C PRO A 6 -12.99 13.92 13.72
N VAL A 7 -12.27 12.81 13.51
CA VAL A 7 -12.70 11.71 12.65
C VAL A 7 -13.77 10.83 13.29
N ASP A 8 -13.83 10.74 14.62
CA ASP A 8 -14.83 9.89 15.30
C ASP A 8 -16.26 10.48 15.14
N ASP A 9 -16.35 11.78 14.82
CA ASP A 9 -17.59 12.47 14.43
C ASP A 9 -17.81 12.54 12.90
N ALA A 10 -17.06 11.80 12.08
CA ALA A 10 -17.16 11.82 10.62
C ALA A 10 -17.81 10.54 10.06
N ASN A 11 -18.84 10.70 9.22
CA ASN A 11 -19.41 9.63 8.39
C ASN A 11 -18.60 9.43 7.09
N LYS A 12 -18.11 10.53 6.48
CA LYS A 12 -17.31 10.51 5.25
C LYS A 12 -16.17 11.49 5.32
N VAL A 13 -15.04 11.13 4.73
CA VAL A 13 -13.90 12.04 4.53
C VAL A 13 -13.47 11.92 3.08
N VAL A 14 -13.91 12.87 2.25
CA VAL A 14 -13.72 12.79 0.80
C VAL A 14 -12.60 13.70 0.34
N LEU A 15 -11.60 13.13 -0.34
CA LEU A 15 -10.59 13.88 -1.08
C LEU A 15 -10.94 13.92 -2.56
N ALA A 16 -10.91 15.11 -3.14
CA ALA A 16 -11.10 15.35 -4.56
C ALA A 16 -9.78 15.76 -5.22
N PHE A 17 -9.31 15.05 -6.24
CA PHE A 17 -8.08 15.38 -6.97
C PHE A 17 -8.15 14.94 -8.44
N LYS A 18 -7.24 15.44 -9.28
CA LYS A 18 -7.14 15.01 -10.69
C LYS A 18 -5.88 14.20 -10.95
N ASP A 19 -4.77 14.65 -10.40
CA ASP A 19 -3.46 14.12 -10.76
C ASP A 19 -2.71 13.62 -9.53
N VAL A 20 -1.98 12.53 -9.73
CA VAL A 20 -0.89 12.11 -8.84
C VAL A 20 0.42 12.48 -9.52
N VAL A 21 1.31 13.13 -8.78
CA VAL A 21 2.58 13.63 -9.31
C VAL A 21 3.71 12.73 -8.85
N LEU A 22 4.46 12.19 -9.81
CA LEU A 22 5.75 11.55 -9.57
C LEU A 22 6.89 12.45 -10.02
N ILE A 23 7.92 12.59 -9.19
CA ILE A 23 9.13 13.36 -9.48
C ILE A 23 10.31 12.40 -9.45
N PRO A 24 11.02 12.16 -10.56
CA PRO A 24 12.30 11.43 -10.53
C PRO A 24 13.23 12.09 -9.52
N PHE A 25 13.74 11.30 -8.58
CA PHE A 25 14.36 11.83 -7.37
C PHE A 25 15.54 10.96 -6.94
N ASP A 26 16.64 11.60 -6.55
CA ASP A 26 17.76 10.91 -5.93
C ASP A 26 17.65 10.99 -4.39
N PRO A 27 17.42 9.85 -3.70
CA PRO A 27 17.25 9.83 -2.25
C PRO A 27 18.53 10.14 -1.46
N GLU A 28 19.70 10.04 -2.08
CA GLU A 28 20.99 10.32 -1.43
C GLU A 28 21.28 11.82 -1.41
N THR A 29 21.11 12.48 -2.56
CA THR A 29 21.37 13.92 -2.71
C THR A 29 20.16 14.77 -2.31
N GLY A 30 18.96 14.20 -2.40
CA GLY A 30 17.72 14.90 -2.11
C GLY A 30 17.24 15.79 -3.26
N GLU A 31 17.72 15.55 -4.48
CA GLU A 31 17.49 16.39 -5.65
C GLU A 31 16.61 15.70 -6.71
N GLN A 32 15.91 16.53 -7.50
CA GLN A 32 15.16 16.08 -8.67
C GLN A 32 16.14 15.70 -9.79
N THR A 33 15.93 14.54 -10.42
CA THR A 33 16.83 14.01 -11.46
C THR A 33 16.26 14.08 -12.87
N GLY A 34 14.99 14.44 -13.03
CA GLY A 34 14.31 14.52 -14.32
C GLY A 34 12.95 15.20 -14.22
N ASP A 35 12.24 15.31 -15.34
CA ASP A 35 10.94 15.97 -15.39
C ASP A 35 9.85 15.22 -14.61
N HIS A 36 8.88 15.98 -14.09
CA HIS A 36 7.74 15.43 -13.37
C HIS A 36 6.82 14.64 -14.31
N ILE A 37 6.18 13.62 -13.75
CA ILE A 37 5.20 12.78 -14.42
C ILE A 37 3.84 13.03 -13.74
N LEU A 38 2.83 13.39 -14.55
CA LEU A 38 1.45 13.52 -14.10
C LEU A 38 0.69 12.25 -14.46
N LEU A 39 0.19 11.56 -13.44
CA LEU A 39 -0.68 10.41 -13.59
C LEU A 39 -2.12 10.89 -13.42
N ASP A 40 -2.89 10.82 -14.50
CA ASP A 40 -4.30 11.17 -14.49
C ASP A 40 -5.09 10.13 -13.68
N ALA A 41 -5.69 10.58 -12.58
CA ALA A 41 -6.59 9.82 -11.74
C ALA A 41 -8.06 10.21 -11.97
N SER A 42 -8.33 11.18 -12.85
CA SER A 42 -9.66 11.72 -13.08
C SER A 42 -10.66 10.68 -13.59
N GLU A 43 -11.91 10.80 -13.18
CA GLU A 43 -13.01 9.99 -13.72
C GLU A 43 -13.67 10.76 -14.87
N SER A 44 -13.38 10.35 -16.10
CA SER A 44 -13.90 11.02 -17.32
C SER A 44 -13.62 12.53 -17.35
N GLY A 45 -12.45 12.96 -16.84
CA GLY A 45 -12.02 14.37 -16.78
C GLY A 45 -12.55 15.17 -15.57
N ALA A 46 -13.42 14.58 -14.76
CA ALA A 46 -13.89 15.14 -13.49
C ALA A 46 -12.93 14.80 -12.33
N LEU A 47 -13.02 15.56 -11.23
CA LEU A 47 -12.24 15.24 -10.02
C LEU A 47 -12.56 13.81 -9.56
N HIS A 48 -11.52 13.03 -9.33
CA HIS A 48 -11.64 11.76 -8.64
C HIS A 48 -11.94 12.03 -7.17
N GLN A 49 -13.06 11.50 -6.68
CA GLN A 49 -13.45 11.60 -5.29
C GLN A 49 -13.25 10.25 -4.61
N VAL A 50 -12.50 10.25 -3.51
CA VAL A 50 -12.25 9.05 -2.69
C VAL A 50 -12.72 9.33 -1.27
N ASP A 51 -13.71 8.57 -0.82
CA ASP A 51 -14.08 8.54 0.60
C ASP A 51 -13.10 7.65 1.36
N LEU A 52 -12.25 8.28 2.17
CA LEU A 52 -11.24 7.60 2.96
C LEU A 52 -11.84 6.71 4.06
N MET A 53 -13.10 6.93 4.44
CA MET A 53 -13.78 6.10 5.43
C MET A 53 -14.16 4.71 4.89
N GLU A 54 -14.32 4.57 3.57
CA GLU A 54 -14.60 3.26 2.93
C GLU A 54 -13.38 2.33 2.89
N TYR A 55 -12.17 2.92 2.87
CA TYR A 55 -10.91 2.21 2.65
C TYR A 55 -10.06 2.22 3.92
N GLN A 56 -10.49 1.44 4.89
CA GLN A 56 -9.79 1.21 6.16
C GLN A 56 -9.32 -0.25 6.26
N GLY A 57 -8.18 -0.48 6.92
CA GLY A 57 -7.63 -1.81 7.11
C GLY A 57 -7.19 -2.48 5.80
N LYS A 58 -7.81 -3.61 5.44
CA LYS A 58 -7.45 -4.38 4.22
C LYS A 58 -8.14 -3.90 2.94
N ASN A 59 -9.08 -2.96 3.05
CA ASN A 59 -9.80 -2.44 1.89
C ASN A 59 -8.98 -1.34 1.22
N ALA A 60 -8.76 -1.45 -0.09
CA ALA A 60 -8.08 -0.44 -0.90
C ALA A 60 -8.83 -0.24 -2.22
N LYS A 61 -8.84 1.01 -2.72
CA LYS A 61 -9.34 1.37 -4.05
C LYS A 61 -8.16 1.61 -4.98
N THR A 62 -8.22 1.04 -6.18
CA THR A 62 -7.30 1.41 -7.25
C THR A 62 -7.67 2.81 -7.75
N ILE A 63 -6.78 3.78 -7.54
CA ILE A 63 -6.94 5.17 -7.99
C ILE A 63 -6.27 5.46 -9.33
N ILE A 64 -5.22 4.70 -9.64
CA ILE A 64 -4.50 4.76 -10.92
C ILE A 64 -4.30 3.32 -11.38
N SER A 65 -4.75 3.02 -12.59
CA SER A 65 -4.52 1.74 -13.26
C SER A 65 -3.06 1.62 -13.73
N GLU A 66 -2.69 0.49 -14.33
CA GLU A 66 -1.31 0.26 -14.79
C GLU A 66 -0.78 1.40 -15.68
N GLN A 67 0.41 1.91 -15.30
CA GLN A 67 1.15 2.94 -16.04
C GLN A 67 2.55 2.42 -16.35
N GLN A 68 3.03 2.72 -17.54
CA GLN A 68 4.41 2.41 -17.94
C GLN A 68 5.33 3.51 -17.41
N ILE A 69 6.06 3.20 -16.33
CA ILE A 69 7.01 4.12 -15.68
C ILE A 69 8.39 3.49 -15.71
N ALA A 70 9.41 4.29 -16.04
CA ALA A 70 10.78 3.81 -16.07
C ALA A 70 11.25 3.40 -14.66
N PRO A 71 12.05 2.33 -14.51
CA PRO A 71 12.63 1.99 -13.22
C PRO A 71 13.46 3.13 -12.63
N GLY A 72 13.39 3.32 -11.32
CA GLY A 72 14.08 4.40 -10.62
C GLY A 72 13.41 4.79 -9.30
N ASP A 73 13.99 5.77 -8.63
CA ASP A 73 13.46 6.34 -7.39
C ASP A 73 12.67 7.63 -7.69
N TYR A 74 11.52 7.77 -7.05
CA TYR A 74 10.58 8.85 -7.27
C TYR A 74 10.03 9.38 -5.95
N ALA A 75 9.85 10.70 -5.91
CA ALA A 75 9.00 11.33 -4.90
C ALA A 75 7.56 11.44 -5.41
N MET A 76 6.58 11.24 -4.51
CA MET A 76 5.16 11.27 -4.84
C MET A 76 4.39 12.32 -4.03
N CYS A 77 3.53 13.05 -4.71
CA CYS A 77 2.54 13.94 -4.10
C CYS A 77 1.17 13.86 -4.80
N VAL A 78 0.13 14.25 -4.07
CA VAL A 78 -1.22 14.48 -4.61
C VAL A 78 -1.63 15.90 -4.26
N TYR A 79 -2.27 16.58 -5.21
CA TYR A 79 -2.82 17.91 -5.02
C TYR A 79 -4.34 17.81 -4.90
N ALA A 80 -4.81 17.80 -3.66
CA ALA A 80 -6.24 17.77 -3.35
C ALA A 80 -6.85 19.15 -3.58
N LYS A 81 -8.04 19.18 -4.19
CA LYS A 81 -8.83 20.39 -4.43
C LYS A 81 -9.56 20.76 -3.15
N ASP A 82 -9.25 21.94 -2.60
CA ASP A 82 -9.82 22.40 -1.34
C ASP A 82 -11.33 22.62 -1.44
N GLY A 83 -12.11 22.04 -0.53
CA GLY A 83 -13.46 22.52 -0.23
C GLY A 83 -13.42 23.55 0.89
N ARG A 84 -14.01 24.72 0.67
CA ARG A 84 -14.04 25.83 1.66
C ARG A 84 -15.44 26.24 2.08
N GLN A 85 -16.46 25.70 1.43
CA GLN A 85 -17.85 26.09 1.62
C GLN A 85 -18.60 24.98 2.34
N LEU A 86 -19.55 25.37 3.21
CA LEU A 86 -20.49 24.42 3.79
C LEU A 86 -21.35 23.79 2.69
N ASN A 87 -21.65 22.51 2.85
CA ASN A 87 -22.53 21.75 1.96
C ASN A 87 -22.09 21.65 0.49
N ASP A 88 -20.86 22.04 0.15
CA ASP A 88 -20.28 21.79 -1.16
C ASP A 88 -19.58 20.43 -1.19
N THR A 89 -20.21 19.48 -1.90
CA THR A 89 -19.69 18.11 -2.08
C THR A 89 -19.00 17.92 -3.43
N SER A 90 -18.80 18.98 -4.22
CA SER A 90 -18.13 18.90 -5.53
C SER A 90 -16.61 18.88 -5.42
N LEU A 91 -16.07 19.33 -4.29
CA LEU A 91 -14.64 19.39 -3.95
C LEU A 91 -14.33 18.41 -2.81
N SER A 92 -13.23 18.61 -2.07
CA SER A 92 -12.94 17.80 -0.88
C SER A 92 -13.85 18.22 0.29
N TYR A 93 -14.41 17.29 1.05
CA TYR A 93 -15.34 17.59 2.14
C TYR A 93 -15.32 16.53 3.26
N VAL A 94 -15.94 16.86 4.39
CA VAL A 94 -16.23 15.93 5.49
C VAL A 94 -17.73 15.99 5.78
N GLU A 95 -18.38 14.83 5.78
CA GLU A 95 -19.75 14.66 6.27
C GLU A 95 -19.70 14.15 7.70
N LYS A 96 -20.31 14.87 8.64
CA LYS A 96 -20.33 14.51 10.05
C LYS A 96 -21.47 13.56 10.40
N THR A 97 -21.39 12.92 11.56
CA THR A 97 -22.43 12.02 12.10
C THR A 97 -23.78 12.70 12.30
N ASP A 98 -23.81 14.02 12.50
CA ASP A 98 -25.02 14.84 12.58
C ASP A 98 -25.61 15.22 11.21
N GLY A 99 -24.97 14.78 10.11
CA GLY A 99 -25.36 15.06 8.72
C GLY A 99 -24.86 16.41 8.19
N SER A 100 -24.15 17.21 9.00
CA SER A 100 -23.55 18.45 8.52
C SER A 100 -22.37 18.18 7.59
N VAL A 101 -22.24 19.00 6.54
CA VAL A 101 -21.13 18.90 5.58
C VAL A 101 -20.26 20.15 5.68
N LYS A 102 -18.98 19.93 6.00
CA LYS A 102 -17.93 20.94 5.97
C LYS A 102 -16.99 20.71 4.80
N GLY A 103 -16.42 21.77 4.25
CA GLY A 103 -15.33 21.64 3.29
C GLY A 103 -14.10 20.97 3.91
N LEU A 104 -13.21 20.43 3.08
CA LEU A 104 -11.91 19.90 3.52
C LEU A 104 -10.78 20.61 2.80
N VAL A 105 -9.85 21.17 3.58
CA VAL A 105 -8.69 21.91 3.08
C VAL A 105 -7.42 21.14 3.42
N VAL A 106 -6.48 21.08 2.48
CA VAL A 106 -5.10 20.64 2.77
C VAL A 106 -4.24 21.91 2.88
N PRO A 107 -3.79 22.33 4.08
CA PRO A 107 -3.12 23.63 4.24
C PRO A 107 -1.73 23.73 3.59
N SER A 108 -1.13 22.61 3.19
CA SER A 108 0.22 22.53 2.62
C SER A 108 0.29 23.14 1.20
N ARG A 109 0.96 24.29 1.02
CA ARG A 109 1.03 25.05 -0.27
C ARG A 109 2.38 25.00 -1.00
N GLY A 110 3.30 24.16 -0.55
CA GLY A 110 4.64 24.05 -1.13
C GLY A 110 4.68 23.28 -2.45
N SER A 111 5.84 23.28 -3.10
CA SER A 111 6.10 22.48 -4.31
C SER A 111 6.40 21.01 -3.97
N CYS A 112 5.86 20.06 -4.72
CA CYS A 112 6.32 18.69 -4.71
C CYS A 112 7.70 18.62 -5.38
N PHE A 113 8.77 18.77 -4.59
CA PHE A 113 10.15 18.65 -5.05
C PHE A 113 10.42 19.44 -6.36
N GLY A 114 10.01 20.70 -6.40
CA GLY A 114 10.18 21.57 -7.56
C GLY A 114 8.90 21.79 -8.37
N PHE A 115 7.98 20.81 -8.42
CA PHE A 115 6.71 20.95 -9.12
C PHE A 115 5.63 21.64 -8.26
N LYS A 116 4.86 22.56 -8.82
CA LYS A 116 3.68 23.14 -8.17
C LYS A 116 2.61 23.44 -9.22
N PRO A 117 1.35 22.99 -9.05
CA PRO A 117 0.25 23.38 -9.93
C PRO A 117 0.02 24.88 -9.89
N ASP A 118 -0.39 25.44 -11.02
CA ASP A 118 -0.71 26.87 -11.17
C ASP A 118 -2.11 27.22 -10.63
N THR A 119 -2.44 26.71 -9.44
CA THR A 119 -3.72 26.97 -8.77
C THR A 119 -3.52 27.20 -7.28
N SER A 120 -4.25 28.16 -6.72
CA SER A 120 -4.18 28.49 -5.28
C SER A 120 -5.14 27.66 -4.42
N ASP A 121 -6.10 26.98 -5.05
CA ASP A 121 -7.17 26.20 -4.42
C ASP A 121 -6.84 24.71 -4.28
N GLN A 122 -5.56 24.35 -4.45
CA GLN A 122 -5.06 22.99 -4.21
C GLN A 122 -4.07 22.95 -3.05
N GLY A 123 -4.19 21.92 -2.24
CA GLY A 123 -3.25 21.61 -1.16
C GLY A 123 -2.52 20.29 -1.40
N ARG A 124 -1.24 20.26 -1.04
CA ARG A 124 -0.32 19.16 -1.33
C ARG A 124 -0.27 18.13 -0.19
N LEU A 125 -0.67 16.90 -0.49
CA LEU A 125 -0.35 15.71 0.29
C LEU A 125 0.98 15.16 -0.19
N LYS A 126 1.96 15.01 0.72
CA LYS A 126 3.31 14.55 0.38
C LYS A 126 3.52 13.17 0.98
N PHE A 127 3.58 12.16 0.12
CA PHE A 127 3.73 10.76 0.51
C PHE A 127 5.19 10.37 0.67
N SER A 128 6.09 11.08 0.01
CA SER A 128 7.52 10.85 0.14
C SER A 128 8.16 11.69 1.24
N GLN A 129 8.07 11.22 2.48
CA GLN A 129 8.69 11.84 3.65
C GLN A 129 9.61 10.85 4.38
N LYS A 130 10.61 11.36 5.12
CA LYS A 130 11.45 10.55 6.05
C LYS A 130 12.05 9.29 5.41
N ARG A 131 12.61 9.40 4.19
CA ARG A 131 13.22 8.29 3.41
C ARG A 131 12.23 7.26 2.86
N GLN A 132 10.93 7.53 2.87
CA GLN A 132 9.95 6.75 2.11
C GLN A 132 9.83 7.37 0.72
N TYR A 133 10.21 6.63 -0.31
CA TYR A 133 10.15 7.04 -1.72
C TYR A 133 9.48 5.92 -2.52
N VAL A 134 8.92 6.27 -3.68
CA VAL A 134 8.42 5.28 -4.64
C VAL A 134 9.63 4.71 -5.38
N LYS A 135 9.84 3.40 -5.33
CA LYS A 135 10.95 2.73 -6.02
C LYS A 135 10.41 1.81 -7.11
N VAL A 136 10.40 2.31 -8.33
CA VAL A 136 9.91 1.55 -9.47
C VAL A 136 10.99 0.54 -9.90
N HIS A 137 10.66 -0.74 -9.83
CA HIS A 137 11.45 -1.82 -10.37
C HIS A 137 10.98 -2.21 -11.78
N THR A 138 11.77 -3.00 -12.49
CA THR A 138 11.30 -3.68 -13.70
C THR A 138 10.17 -4.65 -13.36
N GLY A 139 9.07 -4.64 -14.11
CA GLY A 139 7.92 -5.51 -13.88
C GLY A 139 6.75 -4.78 -13.21
N HIS A 140 5.89 -5.51 -12.51
CA HIS A 140 4.71 -4.94 -11.86
C HIS A 140 5.07 -4.34 -10.49
N ASN A 141 4.73 -3.07 -10.32
CA ASN A 141 4.86 -2.34 -9.07
C ASN A 141 3.47 -1.94 -8.58
N SER A 142 3.18 -2.16 -7.30
CA SER A 142 1.90 -1.83 -6.69
C SER A 142 2.14 -1.02 -5.42
N TYR A 143 1.46 0.11 -5.31
CA TYR A 143 1.58 1.01 -4.16
C TYR A 143 0.21 1.31 -3.59
N VAL A 144 0.14 1.32 -2.27
CA VAL A 144 -1.05 1.71 -1.51
C VAL A 144 -0.71 2.95 -0.69
N VAL A 145 -1.60 3.93 -0.76
CA VAL A 145 -1.52 5.12 0.08
C VAL A 145 -2.43 4.93 1.27
N GLU A 146 -1.90 5.14 2.47
CA GLU A 146 -2.64 5.05 3.72
C GLU A 146 -2.79 6.44 4.35
N PHE A 147 -3.93 6.65 5.02
CA PHE A 147 -4.27 7.89 5.70
C PHE A 147 -4.54 7.63 7.18
N ASP A 148 -3.79 8.29 8.06
CA ASP A 148 -4.09 8.32 9.51
C ASP A 148 -5.03 9.50 9.79
N LEU A 149 -6.33 9.27 9.64
CA LEU A 149 -7.35 10.31 9.79
C LEU A 149 -7.43 10.85 11.23
N ARG A 150 -7.15 10.03 12.24
CA ARG A 150 -7.14 10.45 13.65
C ARG A 150 -6.07 11.50 13.94
N LYS A 151 -4.89 11.36 13.32
CA LYS A 151 -3.83 12.38 13.40
C LYS A 151 -3.93 13.43 12.28
N GLY A 152 -4.68 13.12 11.23
CA GLY A 152 -4.77 13.90 10.00
C GLY A 152 -5.80 15.00 10.04
N LEU A 153 -6.95 14.76 10.66
CA LEU A 153 -8.08 15.67 10.59
C LEU A 153 -8.13 16.63 11.78
N ALA A 154 -8.35 17.90 11.49
CA ALA A 154 -8.53 18.94 12.50
C ALA A 154 -9.77 19.80 12.15
N ASP A 155 -10.59 20.10 13.16
CA ASP A 155 -11.73 21.03 13.03
C ASP A 155 -11.36 22.41 13.61
N PRO A 156 -10.89 23.37 12.79
CA PRO A 156 -10.62 24.71 13.27
C PRO A 156 -11.92 25.42 13.67
N VAL A 157 -11.95 25.95 14.89
CA VAL A 157 -13.11 26.67 15.43
C VAL A 157 -13.46 27.88 14.56
N GLY A 158 -14.74 28.03 14.24
CA GLY A 158 -15.27 29.16 13.49
C GLY A 158 -15.03 29.10 11.98
N GLN A 159 -14.66 27.93 11.44
CA GLN A 159 -14.47 27.71 10.01
C GLN A 159 -15.52 26.74 9.45
N ASP A 160 -15.88 27.01 8.20
CA ASP A 160 -16.78 26.20 7.37
C ASP A 160 -16.08 24.98 6.75
N HIS A 161 -14.81 24.77 7.08
CA HIS A 161 -13.98 23.69 6.60
C HIS A 161 -13.17 23.05 7.73
N MET A 162 -12.82 21.78 7.53
CA MET A 162 -11.84 21.04 8.29
C MET A 162 -10.49 21.06 7.57
N ASN A 163 -9.42 20.76 8.29
CA ASN A 163 -8.07 20.68 7.75
C ASN A 163 -7.57 19.24 7.76
N MET A 164 -6.93 18.82 6.67
CA MET A 164 -6.15 17.60 6.57
C MET A 164 -4.65 17.90 6.64
N ASN A 165 -3.96 17.29 7.58
CA ASN A 165 -2.51 17.39 7.73
C ASN A 165 -1.81 16.57 6.65
N SER A 166 -0.94 17.21 5.88
CA SER A 166 -0.18 16.56 4.79
C SER A 166 0.84 15.51 5.26
N ASN A 167 1.08 15.40 6.56
CA ASN A 167 2.00 14.42 7.14
C ASN A 167 1.30 13.18 7.69
N SER A 168 -0.04 13.14 7.66
CA SER A 168 -0.82 12.01 8.15
C SER A 168 -1.12 11.01 7.03
N VAL A 169 -0.15 10.86 6.14
CA VAL A 169 -0.19 9.96 4.99
C VAL A 169 1.08 9.12 4.96
N SER A 170 0.94 7.85 4.59
CA SER A 170 2.04 6.93 4.37
C SER A 170 1.91 6.23 3.02
N LEU A 171 3.04 5.78 2.51
CA LEU A 171 3.13 5.00 1.29
C LEU A 171 3.59 3.59 1.65
N VAL A 172 2.85 2.60 1.16
CA VAL A 172 3.18 1.17 1.30
C VAL A 172 3.44 0.61 -0.09
N ASN A 173 4.59 -0.04 -0.27
CA ASN A 173 4.83 -0.84 -1.46
C ASN A 173 4.14 -2.20 -1.28
N ALA A 174 3.03 -2.41 -2.00
CA ALA A 174 2.31 -3.67 -2.00
C ALA A 174 3.01 -4.76 -2.83
N SER A 175 4.01 -4.40 -3.68
CA SER A 175 4.86 -5.40 -4.34
C SER A 175 5.87 -6.04 -3.38
N ASP A 176 6.26 -5.36 -2.29
CA ASP A 176 7.17 -5.92 -1.28
C ASP A 176 6.45 -6.83 -0.27
N SER A 177 5.12 -6.85 -0.28
CA SER A 177 4.27 -7.73 0.52
C SER A 177 3.38 -8.60 -0.36
N GLY A 178 4.00 -9.45 -1.17
CA GLY A 178 3.32 -10.49 -1.93
C GLY A 178 2.92 -11.68 -1.05
N HIS A 179 1.75 -12.25 -1.31
CA HIS A 179 1.46 -13.64 -0.92
C HIS A 179 1.80 -14.52 -2.10
N ILE A 180 2.72 -15.46 -1.91
CA ILE A 180 2.95 -16.52 -2.90
C ILE A 180 2.06 -17.66 -2.50
N THR A 181 1.15 -18.03 -3.40
CA THR A 181 0.35 -19.24 -3.26
C THR A 181 0.71 -20.20 -4.38
N GLY A 182 0.54 -21.48 -4.13
CA GLY A 182 0.82 -22.48 -5.14
C GLY A 182 0.34 -23.86 -4.74
N THR A 183 0.53 -24.80 -5.65
CA THR A 183 0.20 -26.20 -5.43
C THR A 183 1.45 -27.06 -5.53
N VAL A 184 1.60 -28.00 -4.61
CA VAL A 184 2.61 -29.06 -4.67
C VAL A 184 2.00 -30.26 -5.40
N SER A 185 2.71 -30.81 -6.38
CA SER A 185 2.23 -32.03 -7.05
C SER A 185 2.21 -33.22 -6.09
N ASN A 186 1.25 -34.13 -6.24
CA ASN A 186 1.16 -35.33 -5.41
C ASN A 186 2.47 -36.16 -5.43
N VAL A 187 3.13 -36.24 -6.59
CA VAL A 187 4.41 -36.94 -6.72
C VAL A 187 5.49 -36.33 -5.83
N GLN A 188 5.57 -34.99 -5.79
CA GLN A 188 6.55 -34.28 -4.95
C GLN A 188 6.23 -34.41 -3.46
N TYR A 189 4.94 -34.36 -3.11
CA TYR A 189 4.47 -34.51 -1.73
C TYR A 189 4.85 -35.88 -1.16
N GLN A 190 4.56 -36.95 -1.91
CA GLN A 190 4.88 -38.33 -1.53
C GLN A 190 6.40 -38.59 -1.49
N ALA A 191 7.16 -38.01 -2.42
CA ALA A 191 8.62 -38.11 -2.40
C ALA A 191 9.22 -37.48 -1.12
N CYS A 192 8.64 -36.37 -0.63
CA CYS A 192 9.08 -35.74 0.61
C CYS A 192 8.82 -36.61 1.86
N GLU A 193 7.68 -37.32 1.90
CA GLU A 193 7.39 -38.25 3.00
C GLU A 193 8.35 -39.44 2.97
N ALA A 194 8.64 -39.97 1.79
CA ALA A 194 9.57 -41.08 1.63
C ALA A 194 10.98 -40.73 2.12
N ASP A 195 11.48 -39.52 1.84
CA ASP A 195 12.79 -39.04 2.30
C ASP A 195 12.88 -38.97 3.84
N SER A 196 11.77 -38.67 4.53
CA SER A 196 11.73 -38.51 6.00
C SER A 196 11.21 -39.74 6.75
N ALA A 197 10.68 -40.73 6.05
CA ALA A 197 9.96 -41.88 6.63
C ALA A 197 10.75 -42.64 7.70
N ALA A 198 12.04 -42.92 7.44
CA ALA A 198 12.86 -43.67 8.39
C ALA A 198 13.10 -42.90 9.70
N TRP A 199 13.30 -41.59 9.62
CA TRP A 199 13.50 -40.75 10.80
C TRP A 199 12.19 -40.57 11.58
N ASN A 200 11.09 -40.29 10.88
CA ASN A 200 9.76 -40.13 11.47
C ASN A 200 9.31 -41.40 12.21
N ALA A 201 9.54 -42.58 11.63
CA ALA A 201 9.19 -43.86 12.25
C ALA A 201 9.96 -44.14 13.55
N ILE A 202 11.22 -43.70 13.66
CA ILE A 202 12.02 -43.83 14.88
C ILE A 202 11.48 -42.93 16.00
N HIS A 203 10.95 -41.76 15.64
CA HIS A 203 10.56 -40.73 16.60
C HIS A 203 9.04 -40.67 16.84
N ASP A 204 8.26 -41.53 16.20
CA ASP A 204 6.79 -41.60 16.29
C ASP A 204 6.12 -40.23 16.03
N VAL A 205 6.60 -39.52 15.00
CA VAL A 205 6.06 -38.22 14.59
C VAL A 205 5.47 -38.29 13.19
N PRO A 206 4.33 -37.63 12.94
CA PRO A 206 3.76 -37.54 11.61
C PRO A 206 4.63 -36.70 10.68
N ALA A 207 4.54 -36.96 9.37
CA ALA A 207 5.15 -36.09 8.38
C ALA A 207 4.50 -34.70 8.41
N VAL A 208 5.31 -33.67 8.22
CA VAL A 208 4.88 -32.29 8.07
C VAL A 208 5.59 -31.69 6.87
N HIS A 209 4.89 -30.84 6.13
CA HIS A 209 5.38 -30.29 4.86
C HIS A 209 5.42 -28.78 4.91
N SER A 210 6.55 -28.24 4.47
CA SER A 210 6.76 -26.81 4.30
C SER A 210 7.39 -26.53 2.94
N VAL A 211 7.00 -25.40 2.34
CA VAL A 211 7.61 -24.86 1.13
C VAL A 211 8.47 -23.68 1.53
N TYR A 212 9.71 -23.69 1.04
CA TYR A 212 10.69 -22.66 1.28
C TYR A 212 10.95 -21.87 0.01
N LEU A 213 10.89 -20.55 0.12
CA LEU A 213 11.31 -19.64 -0.95
C LEU A 213 12.70 -19.10 -0.62
N TYR A 214 13.62 -19.14 -1.58
CA TYR A 214 14.96 -18.60 -1.42
C TYR A 214 15.21 -17.47 -2.42
N ALA A 215 16.11 -16.55 -2.03
CA ALA A 215 16.51 -15.44 -2.88
C ALA A 215 17.42 -15.91 -4.02
N GLY A 216 16.92 -15.81 -5.25
CA GLY A 216 17.67 -16.13 -6.46
C GLY A 216 17.79 -17.64 -6.73
N SER A 217 18.47 -17.98 -7.83
CA SER A 217 18.76 -19.37 -8.18
C SER A 217 19.93 -19.88 -7.34
N MET A 218 19.74 -21.03 -6.70
CA MET A 218 20.75 -21.62 -5.82
C MET A 218 20.79 -23.15 -5.95
N ASP A 219 21.94 -23.72 -5.61
CA ASP A 219 22.11 -25.17 -5.57
C ASP A 219 21.44 -25.75 -4.32
N ARG A 220 20.74 -26.88 -4.47
CA ARG A 220 20.00 -27.54 -3.37
C ARG A 220 20.89 -27.88 -2.18
N SER A 221 22.18 -28.16 -2.39
CA SER A 221 23.14 -28.45 -1.31
C SER A 221 23.49 -27.23 -0.44
N THR A 222 23.13 -26.02 -0.89
CA THR A 222 23.40 -24.75 -0.19
C THR A 222 22.14 -24.16 0.47
N MET A 223 21.00 -24.84 0.34
CA MET A 223 19.71 -24.47 0.93
C MET A 223 19.63 -24.98 2.37
N GLY A 224 19.36 -24.09 3.33
CA GLY A 224 19.14 -24.43 4.73
C GLY A 224 17.82 -23.89 5.26
N ASP A 225 17.39 -24.36 6.43
CA ASP A 225 16.12 -23.96 7.05
C ASP A 225 16.14 -22.51 7.59
N MET A 226 15.02 -22.05 8.16
CA MET A 226 14.91 -20.81 8.92
C MET A 226 16.00 -20.73 9.98
N GLY A 227 16.81 -19.66 9.93
CA GLY A 227 17.94 -19.47 10.84
C GLY A 227 19.22 -20.21 10.44
N ALA A 228 19.28 -20.81 9.24
CA ALA A 228 20.52 -21.35 8.70
C ALA A 228 21.63 -20.30 8.68
N THR A 229 22.83 -20.73 9.10
CA THR A 229 24.04 -19.92 9.06
C THR A 229 24.98 -20.43 7.97
N ALA A 230 25.91 -19.57 7.54
CA ALA A 230 26.93 -19.94 6.56
C ALA A 230 27.59 -21.30 6.92
N PRO A 231 27.77 -22.20 5.93
CA PRO A 231 27.69 -21.97 4.49
C PRO A 231 26.28 -22.13 3.87
N LEU A 232 25.25 -22.47 4.66
CA LEU A 232 23.89 -22.60 4.17
C LEU A 232 23.18 -21.24 4.13
N ASN A 233 22.30 -21.05 3.16
CA ASN A 233 21.48 -19.85 3.05
C ASN A 233 20.12 -20.10 3.69
N ALA A 234 19.62 -19.13 4.45
CA ALA A 234 18.26 -19.15 4.98
C ALA A 234 17.24 -18.76 3.89
N PRO A 235 16.01 -19.28 3.95
CA PRO A 235 14.92 -18.90 3.07
C PRO A 235 14.47 -17.46 3.34
N VAL A 236 13.89 -16.81 2.34
CA VAL A 236 13.24 -15.50 2.47
C VAL A 236 11.77 -15.60 2.89
N ALA A 237 11.14 -16.76 2.66
CA ALA A 237 9.79 -17.05 3.13
C ALA A 237 9.59 -18.56 3.32
N VAL A 238 8.67 -18.94 4.20
CA VAL A 238 8.25 -20.31 4.45
C VAL A 238 6.74 -20.38 4.60
N ALA A 239 6.12 -21.43 4.06
CA ALA A 239 4.69 -21.70 4.21
C ALA A 239 4.45 -23.18 4.49
N ASN A 240 3.42 -23.51 5.27
CA ASN A 240 2.99 -24.89 5.48
C ASN A 240 2.16 -25.35 4.28
N VAL A 241 2.31 -26.61 3.89
CA VAL A 241 1.44 -27.22 2.89
C VAL A 241 0.18 -27.73 3.58
N ASN A 242 -0.97 -27.31 3.07
CA ASN A 242 -2.27 -27.75 3.53
C ASN A 242 -2.85 -28.76 2.54
N GLU A 243 -3.31 -29.88 3.07
CA GLU A 243 -4.07 -30.87 2.33
C GLU A 243 -5.56 -30.51 2.36
N SER A 244 -6.20 -30.53 1.19
CA SER A 244 -7.64 -30.34 1.03
C SER A 244 -8.19 -31.35 0.03
N GLN A 245 -9.43 -31.78 0.22
CA GLN A 245 -10.11 -32.70 -0.68
C GLN A 245 -11.40 -32.06 -1.18
N ASP A 246 -11.65 -32.14 -2.48
CA ASP A 246 -12.89 -31.64 -3.08
C ASP A 246 -14.05 -32.64 -2.93
N GLU A 247 -15.26 -32.23 -3.34
CA GLU A 247 -16.47 -33.05 -3.28
C GLU A 247 -16.40 -34.30 -4.17
N GLU A 248 -15.46 -34.34 -5.13
CA GLU A 248 -15.21 -35.43 -6.07
C GLU A 248 -14.13 -36.39 -5.56
N GLY A 249 -13.50 -36.09 -4.42
CA GLY A 249 -12.47 -36.89 -3.78
C GLY A 249 -11.04 -36.60 -4.23
N ASN A 250 -10.80 -35.57 -5.05
CA ASN A 250 -9.47 -35.19 -5.48
C ASN A 250 -8.75 -34.40 -4.37
N THR A 251 -7.52 -34.83 -4.07
CA THR A 251 -6.67 -34.17 -3.07
C THR A 251 -5.80 -33.09 -3.71
N THR A 252 -5.81 -31.89 -3.12
CA THR A 252 -4.96 -30.75 -3.49
C THR A 252 -4.07 -30.34 -2.33
N TYR A 253 -2.79 -30.14 -2.62
CA TYR A 253 -1.78 -29.70 -1.66
C TYR A 253 -1.39 -28.25 -1.94
N SER A 254 -1.87 -27.31 -1.13
CA SER A 254 -1.70 -25.87 -1.37
C SER A 254 -0.93 -25.18 -0.24
N TYR A 255 -0.17 -24.15 -0.58
CA TYR A 255 0.53 -23.27 0.38
C TYR A 255 0.26 -21.81 0.04
#